data_AF-A0A951QGE1-F1
#
_entry.id   AF-A0A951QGE1-F1
#
_cell.length_a   1.000
_cell.length_b   1.000
_cell.length_c   1.000
_cell.angle_alpha   90.00
_cell.angle_beta   90.00
_cell.angle_gamma   90.00
#
_symmetry.space_group_name_H-M   'P 1'
#
loop_
_entity.id
_entity.type
_entity.pdbx_description
1 polymer ?
#
loop_
_entity_poly.entity_id
_entity_poly.type
_entity_poly.pdbx_seq_one_letter_code
_entity_poly.pdbx_strand_id
1 'polypeptide(L)'
;MIKNSENPPTINPGDRIDESKSLEEKAKQVAVDAPDITGDHIVVPTYFVVDMPDGSQEALHHVKDAEAISDVVRQIQLEDRTADAEK
;
A
#
# COMPACT_ATOMS: atom_id res chain seq x y z
N MET A 1 -5.17 -5.82 33.35
CA MET A 1 -3.84 -5.16 33.35
C MET A 1 -3.25 -5.33 31.95
N ILE A 2 -3.32 -4.29 31.11
CA ILE A 2 -2.65 -4.30 29.80
C ILE A 2 -1.23 -3.77 30.04
N LYS A 3 -0.22 -4.58 29.72
CA LYS A 3 1.20 -4.19 29.84
C LYS A 3 1.50 -3.14 28.79
N ASN A 4 1.58 -1.88 29.19
CA ASN A 4 2.13 -0.81 28.35
C ASN A 4 3.63 -1.05 28.22
N SER A 5 4.08 -1.50 27.05
CA SER A 5 5.51 -1.61 26.75
C SER A 5 6.09 -0.20 26.66
N GLU A 6 7.03 0.10 27.56
CA GLU A 6 7.54 1.44 27.91
C GLU A 6 8.48 2.07 26.87
N ASN A 7 8.21 1.91 25.57
CA ASN A 7 8.79 2.73 24.51
C ASN A 7 7.88 2.67 23.29
N PRO A 8 7.12 3.73 22.95
CA PRO A 8 6.43 3.75 21.67
C PRO A 8 7.49 3.56 20.57
N PRO A 9 7.27 2.66 19.60
CA PRO A 9 8.21 2.49 18.50
C PRO A 9 8.46 3.87 17.87
N THR A 10 9.73 4.24 17.71
CA THR A 10 10.14 5.49 17.05
C THR A 10 9.79 5.51 15.56
N ILE A 11 9.31 4.38 15.04
CA ILE A 11 8.83 4.22 13.68
C ILE A 11 7.35 4.59 13.59
N ASN A 12 7.02 5.39 12.56
CA ASN A 12 5.66 5.76 12.22
C ASN A 12 4.82 4.49 12.03
N PRO A 13 3.57 4.45 12.52
CA PRO A 13 2.69 3.28 12.36
C PRO A 13 2.54 2.82 10.90
N GLY A 14 2.54 3.77 9.97
CA GLY A 14 2.51 3.50 8.53
C GLY A 14 3.75 2.83 7.97
N ASP A 15 4.92 2.99 8.59
CA ASP A 15 6.17 2.35 8.14
C ASP A 15 6.37 0.95 8.76
N ARG A 16 5.40 0.48 9.57
CA ARG A 16 5.48 -0.84 10.21
C ARG A 16 5.05 -1.92 9.25
N ILE A 17 6.02 -2.75 8.89
CA ILE A 17 5.82 -3.94 8.06
C ILE A 17 5.69 -5.15 8.96
N ASP A 18 4.58 -5.86 8.78
CA ASP A 18 4.37 -7.16 9.40
C ASP A 18 4.22 -8.20 8.29
N GLU A 19 5.27 -9.00 8.12
CA GLU A 19 5.33 -10.05 7.10
C GLU A 19 4.45 -11.25 7.44
N SER A 20 4.02 -11.39 8.70
CA SER A 20 3.17 -12.51 9.15
C SER A 20 1.69 -12.32 8.79
N LYS A 21 1.30 -11.11 8.37
CA LYS A 21 -0.08 -10.78 8.00
C LYS A 21 -0.41 -11.29 6.61
N SER A 22 -1.65 -11.79 6.47
CA SER A 22 -2.23 -12.16 5.17
C SER A 22 -2.46 -10.93 4.27
N LEU A 23 -2.64 -11.16 2.97
CA LEU A 23 -3.00 -10.12 1.99
C LEU A 23 -4.21 -9.30 2.44
N GLU A 24 -5.24 -9.97 2.95
CA GLU A 24 -6.49 -9.34 3.38
C GLU A 24 -6.31 -8.43 4.60
N GLU A 25 -5.38 -8.79 5.49
CA GLU A 25 -5.01 -7.97 6.67
C GLU A 25 -4.12 -6.79 6.28
N LYS A 26 -3.20 -6.98 5.32
CA LYS A 26 -2.37 -5.90 4.77
C LYS A 26 -3.22 -4.86 4.03
N ALA A 27 -4.23 -5.30 3.29
CA ALA A 27 -5.17 -4.43 2.58
C ALA A 27 -5.96 -3.50 3.50
N LYS A 28 -6.25 -3.93 4.75
CA LYS A 28 -6.98 -3.15 5.75
C LYS A 28 -6.07 -2.23 6.58
N GLN A 29 -4.75 -2.29 6.37
CA GLN A 29 -3.80 -1.52 7.17
C GLN A 29 -3.72 -0.07 6.68
N VAL A 30 -3.95 0.86 7.61
CA VAL A 30 -3.97 2.31 7.35
C VAL A 30 -2.73 2.96 7.96
N ALA A 31 -2.00 3.71 7.14
CA ALA A 31 -0.79 4.44 7.54
C ALA A 31 -1.11 5.77 8.22
N VAL A 32 -2.07 6.50 7.67
CA VAL A 32 -2.53 7.79 8.16
C VAL A 32 -4.05 7.82 8.07
N ASP A 33 -4.70 8.12 9.19
CA ASP A 33 -6.11 8.49 9.29
C ASP A 33 -6.17 9.76 10.12
N ALA A 34 -6.16 10.90 9.44
CA ALA A 34 -6.14 12.22 10.07
C ALA A 34 -6.92 13.24 9.24
N PRO A 35 -7.57 14.21 9.91
CA PRO A 35 -8.15 15.34 9.21
C PRO A 35 -7.04 16.21 8.61
N ASP A 36 -7.19 16.59 7.35
CA ASP A 36 -6.38 17.62 6.72
C ASP A 36 -6.77 19.01 7.23
N ILE A 37 -5.96 20.01 6.91
CA ILE A 37 -6.22 21.42 7.23
C ILE A 37 -7.58 21.92 6.70
N THR A 38 -8.16 21.27 5.68
CA THR A 38 -9.49 21.55 5.14
C THR A 38 -10.63 20.93 5.95
N GLY A 39 -10.34 20.01 6.88
CA GLY A 39 -11.33 19.22 7.63
C GLY A 39 -11.75 17.92 6.94
N ASP A 40 -11.18 17.60 5.77
CA ASP A 40 -11.39 16.31 5.11
C ASP A 40 -10.55 15.22 5.77
N HIS A 41 -11.12 14.03 6.00
CA HIS A 41 -10.35 12.88 6.49
C HIS A 41 -9.56 12.26 5.35
N ILE A 42 -8.23 12.37 5.41
CA ILE A 42 -7.34 11.69 4.47
C ILE A 42 -6.97 10.33 5.07
N VAL A 43 -7.38 9.28 4.37
CA VAL A 43 -7.02 7.90 4.69
C VAL A 43 -5.98 7.43 3.68
N VAL A 44 -4.76 7.16 4.15
CA VAL A 44 -3.67 6.62 3.32
C VAL A 44 -3.45 5.16 3.67
N PRO A 45 -3.66 4.21 2.75
CA PRO A 45 -3.34 2.81 2.95
C PRO A 45 -1.84 2.59 3.16
N THR A 46 -1.46 1.63 4.00
CA THR A 46 -0.05 1.22 4.14
C THR A 46 0.42 0.38 2.95
N TYR A 47 -0.48 -0.46 2.43
CA TYR A 47 -0.23 -1.35 1.31
C TYR A 47 -1.22 -1.10 0.18
N PHE A 48 -0.74 -1.19 -1.06
CA PHE A 48 -1.56 -1.24 -2.26
C PHE A 48 -1.67 -2.68 -2.71
N VAL A 49 -2.90 -3.17 -2.86
CA VAL A 49 -3.14 -4.49 -3.45
C VAL A 49 -3.16 -4.32 -4.96
N VAL A 50 -2.27 -5.03 -5.65
CA VAL A 50 -2.14 -5.01 -7.10
C VAL A 50 -2.37 -6.40 -7.66
N ASP A 51 -3.03 -6.47 -8.81
CA ASP A 51 -3.13 -7.68 -9.62
C ASP A 51 -1.93 -7.72 -10.57
N MET A 52 -1.12 -8.76 -10.43
CA MET A 52 0.05 -8.98 -11.28
C MET A 52 -0.35 -9.68 -12.58
N PRO A 53 0.42 -9.49 -13.67
CA PRO A 53 0.11 -10.07 -14.98
C PRO A 53 0.12 -11.62 -15.00
N ASP A 54 0.73 -12.26 -13.99
CA ASP A 54 0.70 -13.71 -13.79
C ASP A 54 -0.58 -14.21 -13.09
N GLY A 55 -1.49 -13.31 -12.73
CA GLY A 55 -2.75 -13.58 -12.03
C GLY A 55 -2.60 -13.68 -10.51
N SER A 56 -1.42 -13.41 -9.95
CA SER A 56 -1.23 -13.32 -8.50
C SER A 56 -1.64 -11.94 -7.95
N GLN A 57 -1.99 -11.89 -6.67
CA GLN A 57 -2.26 -10.63 -5.97
C GLN A 57 -1.14 -10.35 -4.97
N GLU A 58 -0.60 -9.13 -5.03
CA GLU A 58 0.48 -8.70 -4.13
C GLU A 58 0.08 -7.44 -3.36
N ALA A 59 0.45 -7.38 -2.08
CA ALA A 59 0.29 -6.17 -1.26
C ALA A 59 1.64 -5.45 -1.20
N LEU A 60 1.79 -4.38 -1.98
CA LEU A 60 2.99 -3.57 -2.08
C LEU A 60 2.97 -2.43 -1.07
N HIS A 61 4.00 -2.31 -0.25
CA HIS A 61 4.14 -1.26 0.74
C HIS A 61 4.47 0.08 0.09
N HIS A 62 3.74 1.13 0.45
CA HIS A 62 3.86 2.45 -0.19
C HIS A 62 5.28 3.05 -0.22
N VAL A 63 6.10 2.81 0.81
CA VAL A 63 7.53 3.23 0.83
C VAL A 63 8.50 2.18 0.29
N LYS A 64 8.52 0.96 0.86
CA LYS A 64 9.54 -0.05 0.52
C LYS A 64 9.45 -0.55 -0.91
N ASP A 65 8.23 -0.66 -1.45
CA ASP A 65 7.97 -1.26 -2.74
C ASP A 65 7.67 -0.22 -3.81
N ALA A 66 8.12 1.03 -3.62
CA ALA A 66 7.88 2.13 -4.53
C ALA A 66 8.39 1.87 -5.96
N GLU A 67 9.50 1.13 -6.11
CA GLU A 67 10.02 0.72 -7.41
C GLU A 67 9.08 -0.27 -8.11
N ALA A 68 8.62 -1.30 -7.39
CA ALA A 68 7.67 -2.28 -7.91
C ALA A 68 6.34 -1.62 -8.30
N ILE A 69 5.84 -0.69 -7.48
CA ILE A 69 4.63 0.10 -7.80
C ILE A 69 4.83 0.89 -9.09
N SER A 70 5.99 1.53 -9.26
CA SER A 70 6.32 2.29 -10.48
C SER A 70 6.31 1.37 -11.71
N ASP A 71 6.86 0.16 -11.58
CA ASP A 71 6.91 -0.80 -12.69
C ASP A 71 5.53 -1.35 -13.04
N VAL A 72 4.68 -1.64 -12.05
CA VAL A 72 3.27 -2.02 -12.28
C VAL A 72 2.53 -0.91 -13.03
N VAL A 73 2.68 0.34 -12.60
CA VAL A 73 2.02 1.50 -13.25
C VAL A 73 2.54 1.72 -14.68
N ARG A 74 3.83 1.47 -14.94
CA ARG A 74 4.39 1.52 -16.30
C ARG A 74 3.83 0.41 -17.17
N GLN A 75 3.71 -0.80 -16.64
CA GLN A 75 3.18 -1.94 -17.36
C GLN A 75 1.72 -1.70 -17.77
N ILE A 76 0.86 -1.29 -16.83
CA ILE A 76 -0.55 -0.96 -17.12
C ILE A 76 -0.65 0.09 -18.23
N GLN A 77 0.15 1.17 -18.15
CA GLN A 77 0.14 2.20 -19.20
C GLN A 77 0.63 1.71 -20.56
N LEU A 78 1.58 0.76 -20.59
CA LEU A 78 2.03 0.16 -21.84
C LEU A 78 0.93 -0.73 -22.41
N GLU A 79 0.31 -1.58 -21.59
CA GLU A 79 -0.79 -2.48 -21.97
C GLU A 79 -1.98 -1.71 -22.53
N ASP A 80 -2.44 -0.66 -21.82
CA ASP A 80 -3.51 0.24 -22.26
C ASP A 80 -3.20 0.84 -23.65
N ARG A 81 -1.97 1.33 -23.86
CA ARG A 81 -1.54 1.93 -25.13
C ARG A 81 -1.44 0.91 -26.27
N THR A 82 -1.03 -0.32 -26.00
CA THR A 82 -1.04 -1.39 -27.01
C THR A 82 -2.46 -1.80 -27.38
N ALA A 83 -3.38 -1.88 -26.42
CA ALA A 83 -4.78 -2.21 -26.69
C ALA A 83 -5.48 -1.17 -27.58
N ASP A 84 -5.13 0.11 -27.43
CA ASP A 84 -5.63 1.18 -28.30
C ASP A 84 -5.00 1.17 -29.71
N ALA A 85 -3.79 0.63 -29.88
CA ALA A 85 -3.09 0.60 -31.16
C ALA A 85 -3.52 -0.56 -32.09
N GLU A 86 -4.14 -1.61 -31.53
CA GLU A 86 -4.66 -2.77 -32.27
C GLU A 86 -6.15 -2.66 -32.63
N LYS A 87 -6.77 -1.50 -32.37
CA LYS A 87 -8.19 -1.22 -32.63
C LYS A 87 -8.41 -0.35 -33.86
#